data_AF-A0A182MZA8-F1
#
_entry.id   AF-A0A182MZA8-F1
#
_cell.length_a   1.000
_cell.length_b   1.000
_cell.length_c   1.000
_cell.angle_alpha   90.00
_cell.angle_beta   90.00
_cell.angle_gamma   90.00
#
_symmetry.space_group_name_H-M   'P 1'
#
loop_
_entity.id
_entity.type
_entity.pdbx_description
1 polymer ?
#
loop_
_entity_poly.entity_id
_entity_poly.type
_entity_poly.pdbx_seq_one_letter_code
_entity_poly.pdbx_strand_id
1 'polypeptide(L)'
;MAISCLKNDIPSKGEEHQGFLYTPCHCPIGVQLRQSQVRCEKPRMPSVYNRVSRRTRYLAKPRNPRSRYEPRPVTRFTKQTEVSRPYKEPIASKRIQQLALPHVRKLVAAQQEYRRFIARRQQDQLDKRIKKSIFTVYSRLANVQLPAVEKLKGMSPDEMQRHQDWLVRNAQPKPQLEQEKQLRPRKPLAELINRMETLSEPRFPRKKFAGQEKPGPAAKPAALKALASDHVTKLAEPLERRRRAKGVTVEDTRLPESVLKAVASSRVAELAVAKSYRNVANEYRDKPFTVEPNALKAKASDRILELAKPKKAKK
;
A
#
# COMPACT_ATOMS: atom_id res chain seq x y z
N MET A 1 3.24 -65.87 27.56
CA MET A 1 3.56 -64.55 26.97
C MET A 1 2.48 -63.57 27.35
N ALA A 2 2.73 -62.70 28.32
CA ALA A 2 1.85 -61.57 28.64
C ALA A 2 2.71 -60.53 29.35
N ILE A 3 3.10 -59.48 28.63
CA ILE A 3 3.79 -58.32 29.19
C ILE A 3 2.75 -57.21 29.29
N SER A 4 2.38 -56.91 30.52
CA SER A 4 1.75 -55.68 30.98
C SER A 4 2.67 -54.48 30.75
N CYS A 5 2.08 -53.28 30.58
CA CYS A 5 2.65 -51.91 30.70
C CYS A 5 2.00 -51.01 29.62
N LEU A 6 1.58 -49.77 29.81
CA LEU A 6 1.59 -48.79 30.90
C LEU A 6 0.50 -47.75 30.57
N LYS A 7 -0.22 -47.28 31.58
CA LYS A 7 -1.07 -46.09 31.51
C LYS A 7 -0.16 -44.86 31.50
N ASN A 8 -0.34 -43.96 30.55
CA ASN A 8 0.35 -42.67 30.54
C ASN A 8 -0.51 -41.64 31.27
N ASP A 9 -0.13 -41.37 32.52
CA ASP A 9 -0.55 -40.21 33.28
C ASP A 9 0.05 -38.93 32.67
N ILE A 10 -0.78 -37.91 32.58
CA ILE A 10 -0.41 -36.56 32.12
C ILE A 10 0.22 -35.82 33.31
N PRO A 11 1.51 -35.42 33.27
CA PRO A 11 2.03 -34.51 34.28
C PRO A 11 1.55 -33.09 33.96
N SER A 12 0.60 -32.64 34.75
CA SER A 12 0.31 -31.22 34.97
C SER A 12 1.21 -30.72 36.11
N LYS A 13 2.06 -29.73 35.82
CA LYS A 13 2.38 -28.56 36.67
C LYS A 13 3.59 -27.85 36.10
N GLY A 14 3.43 -26.55 35.87
CA GLY A 14 4.48 -25.67 35.37
C GLY A 14 5.60 -25.51 36.40
N GLU A 15 6.82 -25.65 35.92
CA GLU A 15 8.00 -25.15 36.60
C GLU A 15 8.00 -23.62 36.48
N GLU A 16 7.61 -22.96 37.56
CA GLU A 16 7.93 -21.56 37.78
C GLU A 16 9.45 -21.45 37.85
N HIS A 17 10.06 -20.84 36.83
CA HIS A 17 11.43 -20.33 36.94
C HIS A 17 11.45 -19.28 38.05
N GLN A 18 11.80 -19.71 39.27
CA GLN A 18 12.29 -18.84 40.33
C GLN A 18 13.53 -18.13 39.79
N GLY A 19 13.34 -16.89 39.34
CA GLY A 19 14.44 -15.97 39.20
C GLY A 19 15.13 -15.88 40.56
N PHE A 20 16.42 -16.18 40.59
CA PHE A 20 17.30 -15.94 41.73
C PHE A 20 17.17 -14.46 42.13
N LEU A 21 16.25 -14.18 43.05
CA LEU A 21 16.19 -12.93 43.77
C LEU A 21 17.40 -12.95 44.68
N TYR A 22 18.45 -12.25 44.28
CA TYR A 22 19.60 -11.97 45.11
C TYR A 22 19.12 -11.12 46.29
N THR A 23 18.68 -11.77 47.37
CA THR A 23 18.40 -11.12 48.63
C THR A 23 19.74 -10.66 49.20
N PRO A 24 19.96 -9.34 49.38
CA PRO A 24 21.20 -8.84 49.96
C PRO A 24 21.28 -9.32 51.42
N CYS A 25 22.09 -10.35 51.65
CA CYS A 25 22.38 -10.87 52.97
C CYS A 25 22.92 -9.74 53.87
N HIS A 26 22.29 -9.53 55.02
CA HIS A 26 22.66 -8.53 56.03
C HIS A 26 23.79 -9.02 56.96
N CYS A 27 24.57 -10.00 56.52
CA CYS A 27 25.71 -10.47 57.28
C CYS A 27 26.81 -9.39 57.34
N PRO A 28 27.49 -9.21 58.49
CA PRO A 28 28.49 -8.16 58.70
C PRO A 28 29.66 -8.22 57.72
N ILE A 29 29.95 -9.42 57.18
CA ILE A 29 30.95 -9.65 56.12
C ILE A 29 30.58 -8.93 54.81
N GLY A 30 29.30 -8.83 54.47
CA GLY A 30 28.82 -8.16 53.26
C GLY A 30 28.94 -6.63 53.33
N VAL A 31 28.92 -6.05 54.54
CA VAL A 31 29.09 -4.61 54.76
C VAL A 31 30.56 -4.21 54.60
N GLN A 32 31.49 -5.04 55.10
CA GLN A 32 32.94 -4.81 54.92
C GLN A 32 33.37 -4.88 53.45
N LEU A 33 32.80 -5.80 52.66
CA LEU A 33 33.07 -5.90 51.22
C LEU A 33 32.52 -4.73 50.39
N ARG A 34 31.51 -3.99 50.88
CA ARG A 34 31.06 -2.75 50.23
C ARG A 34 31.95 -1.56 50.56
N GLN A 35 32.56 -1.54 51.75
CA GLN A 35 33.47 -0.48 52.17
C GLN A 35 34.86 -0.60 51.53
N SER A 36 35.29 -1.83 51.17
CA SER A 36 36.56 -2.06 50.48
C SER A 36 36.51 -1.89 48.95
N GLN A 37 35.34 -1.58 48.38
CA GLN A 37 35.26 -1.07 47.00
C GLN A 37 35.77 0.37 46.95
N VAL A 38 37.09 0.50 47.03
CA VAL A 38 37.82 1.69 46.64
C VAL A 38 37.30 2.07 45.26
N ARG A 39 36.61 3.22 45.19
CA ARG A 39 36.18 3.79 43.92
C ARG A 39 37.45 4.07 43.13
N CYS A 40 37.85 3.15 42.26
CA CYS A 40 38.79 3.46 41.20
C CYS A 40 38.14 4.57 40.38
N GLU A 41 38.53 5.81 40.67
CA GLU A 41 38.16 6.97 39.88
C GLU A 41 38.66 6.69 38.46
N LYS A 42 37.74 6.26 37.59
CA LYS A 42 38.05 6.07 36.17
C LYS A 42 38.65 7.38 35.70
N PRO A 43 39.86 7.38 35.10
CA PRO A 43 40.49 8.61 34.62
C PRO A 43 39.47 9.32 33.74
N ARG A 44 39.18 10.58 34.09
CA ARG A 44 38.27 11.44 33.32
C ARG A 44 38.90 11.60 31.95
N MET A 45 38.42 10.81 30.98
CA MET A 45 38.83 10.94 29.59
C MET A 45 38.65 12.41 29.19
N PRO A 46 39.66 13.06 28.60
CA PRO A 46 39.55 14.45 28.17
C PRO A 46 38.30 14.58 27.31
N SER A 47 37.46 15.55 27.65
CA SER A 47 36.21 15.79 26.95
C SER A 47 36.54 15.99 25.48
N VAL A 48 36.15 15.01 24.66
CA VAL A 48 36.39 15.03 23.22
C VAL A 48 35.57 16.20 22.67
N TYR A 49 36.25 17.33 22.51
CA TYR A 49 35.76 18.52 21.83
C TYR A 49 35.10 18.10 20.52
N ASN A 50 33.86 18.53 20.35
CA ASN A 50 33.14 18.58 19.08
C ASN A 50 33.00 17.24 18.33
N ARG A 51 32.33 16.26 18.94
CA ARG A 51 31.68 15.22 18.13
C ARG A 51 30.54 15.84 17.31
N VAL A 52 30.89 16.29 16.10
CA VAL A 52 29.96 16.68 15.05
C VAL A 52 28.85 15.62 14.96
N SER A 53 27.59 16.05 15.08
CA SER A 53 26.45 15.14 15.14
C SER A 53 26.48 14.13 13.99
N ARG A 54 25.97 12.91 14.22
CA ARG A 54 25.86 11.88 13.17
C ARG A 54 25.20 12.41 11.90
N ARG A 55 24.24 13.32 12.03
CA ARG A 55 23.56 13.98 10.93
C ARG A 55 24.50 14.91 10.15
N THR A 56 25.28 15.75 10.81
CA THR A 56 26.24 16.62 10.12
C THR A 56 27.34 15.83 9.44
N ARG A 57 27.83 14.71 10.03
CA ARG A 57 28.72 13.78 9.31
C ARG A 57 28.06 13.14 8.09
N TYR A 58 26.77 12.83 8.16
CA TYR A 58 26.03 12.26 7.03
C TYR A 58 25.81 13.28 5.90
N LEU A 59 25.54 14.54 6.25
CA LEU A 59 25.37 15.64 5.29
C LEU A 59 26.70 16.10 4.68
N ALA A 60 27.80 15.99 5.42
CA ALA A 60 29.14 16.32 4.94
C ALA A 60 29.73 15.25 3.99
N LYS A 61 29.12 14.06 3.89
CA LYS A 61 29.50 13.10 2.87
C LYS A 61 29.08 13.64 1.50
N PRO A 62 30.01 13.91 0.57
CA PRO A 62 29.65 14.32 -0.77
C PRO A 62 28.71 13.26 -1.35
N ARG A 63 27.55 13.70 -1.86
CA ARG A 63 26.65 12.80 -2.56
C ARG A 63 27.34 12.41 -3.85
N ASN A 64 27.83 11.17 -3.94
CA ASN A 64 28.34 10.63 -5.20
C ASN A 64 27.30 10.92 -6.28
N PRO A 65 27.65 11.68 -7.34
CA PRO A 65 26.72 11.98 -8.41
C PRO A 65 26.34 10.64 -9.04
N ARG A 66 25.15 10.14 -8.72
CA ARG A 66 24.55 9.05 -9.49
C ARG A 66 24.22 9.67 -10.84
N SER A 67 25.06 9.42 -11.83
CA SER A 67 24.76 9.68 -13.24
C SER A 67 23.39 9.07 -13.52
N ARG A 68 22.36 9.92 -13.59
CA ARG A 68 20.98 9.49 -13.91
C ARG A 68 20.88 8.84 -15.29
N TYR A 69 21.95 8.97 -16.09
CA TYR A 69 22.04 8.65 -17.50
C TYR A 69 23.25 7.78 -17.84
N GLU A 70 23.84 7.03 -16.91
CA GLU A 70 24.71 5.92 -17.34
C GLU A 70 23.82 4.83 -17.94
N PRO A 71 23.93 4.55 -19.25
CA PRO A 71 23.20 3.44 -19.85
C PRO A 71 23.73 2.17 -19.20
N ARG A 72 22.94 1.59 -18.29
CA ARG A 72 23.24 0.26 -17.78
C ARG A 72 23.18 -0.69 -18.97
N PRO A 73 24.27 -1.43 -19.28
CA PRO A 73 24.20 -2.45 -20.30
C PRO A 73 23.09 -3.43 -19.90
N VAL A 74 22.03 -3.48 -20.70
CA VAL A 74 20.97 -4.48 -20.53
C VAL A 74 21.62 -5.80 -20.89
N THR A 75 22.08 -6.53 -19.87
CA THR A 75 22.53 -7.90 -20.03
C THR A 75 21.35 -8.67 -20.61
N ARG A 76 21.40 -8.93 -21.92
CA ARG A 76 20.44 -9.76 -22.64
C ARG A 76 20.64 -11.20 -22.15
N PHE A 77 20.03 -11.53 -21.02
CA PHE A 77 19.95 -12.91 -20.58
C PHE A 77 19.17 -13.67 -21.65
N THR A 78 19.85 -14.58 -22.35
CA THR A 78 19.31 -15.50 -23.36
C THR A 78 18.40 -16.58 -22.78
N LYS A 79 17.99 -16.45 -21.52
CA LYS A 79 17.05 -17.38 -20.89
C LYS A 79 15.66 -17.02 -21.42
N GLN A 80 15.12 -17.89 -22.28
CA GLN A 80 13.72 -17.83 -22.68
C GLN A 80 12.86 -17.71 -21.42
N THR A 81 12.19 -16.58 -21.25
CA THR A 81 11.27 -16.39 -20.14
C THR A 81 10.05 -17.25 -20.42
N GLU A 82 10.04 -18.48 -19.91
CA GLU A 82 8.85 -19.32 -19.97
C GLU A 82 7.76 -18.66 -19.11
N VAL A 83 6.75 -18.10 -19.78
CA VAL A 83 5.56 -17.59 -19.12
C VAL A 83 4.70 -18.78 -18.72
N SER A 84 4.98 -19.34 -17.52
CA SER A 84 4.11 -20.37 -16.95
C SER A 84 2.78 -19.73 -16.56
N ARG A 85 1.69 -20.25 -17.10
CA ARG A 85 0.34 -19.79 -16.77
C ARG A 85 -0.06 -20.40 -15.42
N PRO A 86 -0.55 -19.61 -14.45
CA PRO A 86 -0.65 -20.00 -13.04
C PRO A 86 -1.58 -21.20 -12.76
N TYR A 87 -2.43 -21.58 -13.72
CA TYR A 87 -3.32 -22.73 -13.63
C TYR A 87 -2.71 -24.06 -14.13
N LYS A 88 -1.50 -24.04 -14.70
CA LYS A 88 -0.83 -25.25 -15.20
C LYS A 88 0.09 -25.92 -14.16
N GLU A 89 0.44 -25.23 -13.08
CA GLU A 89 1.22 -25.82 -11.99
C GLU A 89 0.24 -26.43 -10.97
N PRO A 90 0.27 -27.74 -10.71
CA PRO A 90 -0.61 -28.38 -9.71
C PRO A 90 -0.34 -27.90 -8.29
N ILE A 91 0.78 -27.20 -8.07
CA ILE A 91 1.22 -26.66 -6.79
C ILE A 91 1.53 -25.19 -7.01
N ALA A 92 0.84 -24.30 -6.29
CA ALA A 92 1.10 -22.86 -6.37
C ALA A 92 2.60 -22.56 -6.19
N SER A 93 3.19 -21.71 -7.05
CA SER A 93 4.62 -21.38 -6.98
C SER A 93 5.05 -21.02 -5.55
N LYS A 94 6.29 -21.38 -5.16
CA LYS A 94 6.84 -21.08 -3.81
C LYS A 94 6.68 -19.60 -3.43
N ARG A 95 6.73 -18.70 -4.42
CA ARG A 95 6.48 -17.26 -4.23
C ARG A 95 5.02 -16.97 -3.87
N ILE A 96 4.05 -17.56 -4.55
CA ILE A 96 2.61 -17.43 -4.25
C ILE A 96 2.31 -18.05 -2.88
N GLN A 97 2.87 -19.22 -2.56
CA GLN A 97 2.76 -19.83 -1.23
C GLN A 97 3.34 -18.92 -0.14
N GLN A 98 4.52 -18.34 -0.38
CA GLN A 98 5.10 -17.35 0.52
C GLN A 98 4.24 -16.09 0.64
N LEU A 99 3.61 -15.62 -0.43
CA LEU A 99 2.71 -14.45 -0.37
C LEU A 99 1.38 -14.78 0.34
N ALA A 100 0.91 -16.02 0.24
CA ALA A 100 -0.29 -16.52 0.90
C ALA A 100 -0.08 -16.83 2.39
N LEU A 101 1.15 -17.11 2.83
CA LEU A 101 1.46 -17.29 4.25
C LEU A 101 1.33 -15.94 4.98
N PRO A 102 0.48 -15.84 6.03
CA PRO A 102 0.34 -14.61 6.81
C PRO A 102 1.71 -14.19 7.34
N HIS A 103 1.98 -12.88 7.32
CA HIS A 103 3.27 -12.31 7.68
C HIS A 103 3.79 -12.82 9.04
N VAL A 104 2.87 -13.13 9.95
CA VAL A 104 3.12 -13.76 11.26
C VAL A 104 3.87 -15.09 11.13
N ARG A 105 3.47 -15.99 10.22
CA ARG A 105 4.09 -17.32 10.06
C ARG A 105 5.53 -17.22 9.58
N LYS A 106 5.83 -16.27 8.69
CA LYS A 106 7.20 -15.97 8.26
C LYS A 106 8.06 -15.45 9.41
N LEU A 107 7.50 -14.58 10.24
CA LEU A 107 8.22 -14.04 11.40
C LEU A 107 8.47 -15.14 12.45
N VAL A 108 7.51 -16.03 12.69
CA VAL A 108 7.66 -17.17 13.61
C VAL A 108 8.66 -18.20 13.08
N ALA A 109 8.61 -18.55 11.79
CA ALA A 109 9.59 -19.45 11.17
C ALA A 109 11.01 -18.85 11.24
N ALA A 110 11.16 -17.57 10.89
CA ALA A 110 12.44 -16.86 11.05
C ALA A 110 12.89 -16.81 12.52
N GLN A 111 11.97 -16.64 13.48
CA GLN A 111 12.32 -16.69 14.89
C GLN A 111 12.88 -18.07 15.29
N GLN A 112 12.30 -19.15 14.79
CA GLN A 112 12.74 -20.52 15.08
C GLN A 112 14.10 -20.84 14.44
N GLU A 113 14.27 -20.53 13.16
CA GLU A 113 15.51 -20.77 12.39
C GLU A 113 16.69 -19.99 12.98
N TYR A 114 16.47 -18.72 13.35
CA TYR A 114 17.54 -17.82 13.75
C TYR A 114 17.66 -17.61 15.26
N ARG A 115 16.91 -18.38 16.08
CA ARG A 115 16.92 -18.26 17.55
C ARG A 115 18.32 -18.34 18.16
N ARG A 116 19.20 -19.12 17.54
CA ARG A 116 20.57 -19.40 18.02
C ARG A 116 21.61 -18.36 17.57
N PHE A 117 21.33 -17.63 16.48
CA PHE A 117 22.31 -16.76 15.82
C PHE A 117 22.01 -15.27 15.97
N ILE A 118 20.80 -14.91 16.42
CA ILE A 118 20.36 -13.52 16.55
C ILE A 118 20.69 -12.97 17.94
N ALA A 119 21.21 -11.75 17.99
CA ALA A 119 21.43 -11.03 19.24
C ALA A 119 20.08 -10.74 19.95
N ARG A 120 20.05 -10.84 21.29
CA ARG A 120 18.82 -10.64 22.11
C ARG A 120 17.98 -9.41 21.70
N ARG A 121 18.62 -8.28 21.43
CA ARG A 121 17.92 -7.04 21.03
C ARG A 121 17.14 -7.17 19.72
N GLN A 122 17.64 -7.95 18.77
CA GLN A 122 16.95 -8.21 17.50
C GLN A 122 15.83 -9.24 17.70
N GLN A 123 16.03 -10.20 18.60
CA GLN A 123 14.99 -11.14 19.02
C GLN A 123 13.80 -10.40 19.64
N ASP A 124 14.03 -9.44 20.55
CA ASP A 124 12.98 -8.60 21.13
C ASP A 124 12.20 -7.78 20.08
N GLN A 125 12.88 -7.32 19.02
CA GLN A 125 12.22 -6.62 17.93
C GLN A 125 11.36 -7.55 17.09
N LEU A 126 11.83 -8.78 16.85
CA LEU A 126 11.09 -9.82 16.15
C LEU A 126 9.86 -10.22 16.95
N ASP A 127 10.00 -10.43 18.26
CA ASP A 127 8.89 -10.69 19.20
C ASP A 127 7.86 -9.55 19.22
N LYS A 128 8.31 -8.29 19.24
CA LYS A 128 7.39 -7.14 19.17
C LYS A 128 6.63 -7.09 17.85
N ARG A 129 7.26 -7.46 16.73
CA ARG A 129 6.60 -7.54 15.42
C ARG A 129 5.62 -8.70 15.36
N ILE A 130 6.01 -9.87 15.88
CA ILE A 130 5.15 -11.04 16.02
C ILE A 130 3.93 -10.67 16.85
N LYS A 131 4.09 -10.12 18.06
CA LYS A 131 2.98 -9.69 18.92
C LYS A 131 2.06 -8.68 18.22
N LYS A 132 2.61 -7.63 17.60
CA LYS A 132 1.81 -6.65 16.82
C LYS A 132 1.05 -7.30 15.68
N SER A 133 1.64 -8.30 15.02
CA SER A 133 1.02 -9.02 13.91
C SER A 133 0.01 -10.08 14.36
N ILE A 134 0.18 -10.69 15.55
CA ILE A 134 -0.77 -11.58 16.22
C ILE A 134 -2.01 -10.82 16.70
N PHE A 135 -2.00 -9.50 16.73
CA PHE A 135 -3.22 -8.70 16.94
C PHE A 135 -3.89 -8.24 15.64
N THR A 136 -3.35 -8.60 14.47
CA THR A 136 -4.05 -8.35 13.20
C THR A 136 -5.13 -9.40 12.98
N VAL A 137 -6.26 -8.99 12.43
CA VAL A 137 -7.52 -9.76 12.27
C VAL A 137 -7.32 -11.23 11.86
N TYR A 138 -6.32 -11.55 11.05
CA TYR A 138 -6.05 -12.88 10.53
C TYR A 138 -5.56 -13.92 11.57
N SER A 139 -4.86 -13.52 12.62
CA SER A 139 -4.45 -14.47 13.69
C SER A 139 -5.64 -14.85 14.58
N ARG A 140 -6.60 -13.94 14.76
CA ARG A 140 -7.86 -14.24 15.44
C ARG A 140 -8.69 -15.20 14.61
N LEU A 141 -8.77 -15.00 13.29
CA LEU A 141 -9.47 -15.90 12.37
C LEU A 141 -8.83 -17.29 12.24
N ALA A 142 -7.51 -17.42 12.45
CA ALA A 142 -6.82 -18.71 12.32
C ALA A 142 -7.11 -19.71 13.45
N ASN A 143 -7.55 -19.24 14.63
CA ASN A 143 -7.92 -20.08 15.77
C ASN A 143 -9.44 -20.21 15.95
N VAL A 144 -10.24 -19.56 15.09
CA VAL A 144 -11.69 -19.81 15.05
C VAL A 144 -11.86 -21.17 14.40
N GLN A 145 -12.14 -22.20 15.22
CA GLN A 145 -12.73 -23.43 14.71
C GLN A 145 -13.99 -23.00 13.97
N LEU A 146 -14.02 -23.24 12.66
CA LEU A 146 -15.24 -23.01 11.89
C LEU A 146 -16.31 -23.87 12.56
N PRO A 147 -17.47 -23.29 12.94
CA PRO A 147 -18.56 -24.09 13.49
C PRO A 147 -18.82 -25.24 12.52
N ALA A 148 -19.11 -26.43 13.06
CA ALA A 148 -19.44 -27.58 12.24
C ALA A 148 -20.46 -27.13 11.19
N VAL A 149 -20.16 -27.37 9.91
CA VAL A 149 -21.02 -26.93 8.81
C VAL A 149 -22.31 -27.73 8.94
N GLU A 150 -23.27 -27.17 9.67
CA GLU A 150 -24.63 -27.66 9.67
C GLU A 150 -25.05 -27.73 8.21
N LYS A 151 -25.54 -28.91 7.77
CA LYS A 151 -25.96 -29.13 6.39
C LYS A 151 -26.84 -27.95 6.01
N LEU A 152 -26.41 -27.18 5.00
CA LEU A 152 -27.09 -25.97 4.58
C LEU A 152 -28.56 -26.29 4.40
N LYS A 153 -29.39 -25.78 5.32
CA LYS A 153 -30.83 -25.94 5.24
C LYS A 153 -31.24 -25.26 3.94
N GLY A 154 -31.81 -26.04 3.01
CA GLY A 154 -32.35 -25.48 1.78
C GLY A 154 -33.34 -24.38 2.15
N MET A 155 -33.23 -23.21 1.51
CA MET A 155 -34.17 -22.11 1.75
C MET A 155 -35.59 -22.60 1.49
N SER A 156 -36.50 -22.30 2.41
CA SER A 156 -37.94 -22.52 2.20
C SER A 156 -38.43 -21.76 0.96
N PRO A 157 -39.46 -22.22 0.23
CA PRO A 157 -40.05 -21.45 -0.88
C PRO A 157 -40.36 -19.99 -0.51
N ASP A 158 -40.85 -19.75 0.70
CA ASP A 158 -41.14 -18.39 1.21
C ASP A 158 -39.87 -17.56 1.42
N GLU A 159 -38.78 -18.19 1.89
CA GLU A 159 -37.49 -17.53 2.07
C GLU A 159 -36.84 -17.19 0.72
N MET A 160 -37.02 -18.08 -0.26
CA MET A 160 -36.58 -17.87 -1.63
C MET A 160 -37.36 -16.72 -2.29
N GLN A 161 -38.67 -16.61 -2.05
CA GLN A 161 -39.46 -15.49 -2.54
C GLN A 161 -39.03 -14.16 -1.90
N ARG A 162 -38.80 -14.14 -0.58
CA ARG A 162 -38.21 -12.97 0.12
C ARG A 162 -36.83 -12.60 -0.43
N HIS A 163 -36.03 -13.60 -0.78
CA HIS A 163 -34.71 -13.39 -1.38
C HIS A 163 -34.82 -12.79 -2.79
N GLN A 164 -35.76 -13.28 -3.61
CA GLN A 164 -36.06 -12.70 -4.92
C GLN A 164 -36.53 -11.26 -4.81
N ASP A 165 -37.44 -10.94 -3.88
CA ASP A 165 -37.91 -9.58 -3.63
C ASP A 165 -36.76 -8.65 -3.18
N TRP A 166 -35.87 -9.17 -2.34
CA TRP A 166 -34.66 -8.45 -1.91
C TRP A 166 -33.71 -8.18 -3.08
N LEU A 167 -33.51 -9.15 -3.98
CA LEU A 167 -32.72 -8.97 -5.19
C LEU A 167 -33.34 -7.92 -6.11
N VAL A 168 -34.66 -7.96 -6.35
CA VAL A 168 -35.37 -6.96 -7.15
C VAL A 168 -35.21 -5.57 -6.56
N ARG A 169 -35.36 -5.43 -5.24
CA ARG A 169 -35.18 -4.15 -4.53
C ARG A 169 -33.76 -3.59 -4.66
N ASN A 170 -32.73 -4.45 -4.59
CA ASN A 170 -31.33 -4.01 -4.66
C ASN A 170 -30.79 -3.89 -6.09
N ALA A 171 -31.40 -4.58 -7.05
CA ALA A 171 -31.08 -4.46 -8.48
C ALA A 171 -31.58 -3.14 -9.07
N GLN A 172 -32.52 -2.46 -8.40
CA GLN A 172 -32.91 -1.11 -8.80
C GLN A 172 -31.68 -0.19 -8.72
N PRO A 173 -31.40 0.60 -9.79
CA PRO A 173 -30.30 1.55 -9.76
C PRO A 173 -30.52 2.47 -8.57
N LYS A 174 -29.49 2.61 -7.74
CA LYS A 174 -29.53 3.56 -6.63
C LYS A 174 -29.92 4.92 -7.23
N PRO A 175 -31.04 5.54 -6.81
CA PRO A 175 -31.37 6.87 -7.29
C PRO A 175 -30.14 7.72 -7.04
N GLN A 176 -29.63 8.36 -8.09
CA GLN A 176 -28.57 9.33 -7.92
C GLN A 176 -29.15 10.36 -6.97
N LEU A 177 -28.73 10.33 -5.70
CA LEU A 177 -29.04 11.39 -4.78
C LEU A 177 -28.44 12.60 -5.47
N GLU A 178 -29.30 13.48 -6.00
CA GLU A 178 -28.88 14.81 -6.39
C GLU A 178 -28.35 15.41 -5.10
N GLN A 179 -27.05 15.23 -4.87
CA GLN A 179 -26.37 15.90 -3.79
C GLN A 179 -26.50 17.35 -4.18
N GLU A 180 -27.46 18.04 -3.57
CA GLU A 180 -27.51 19.48 -3.57
C GLU A 180 -26.08 19.90 -3.26
N LYS A 181 -25.41 20.45 -4.28
CA LYS A 181 -24.04 20.91 -4.13
C LYS A 181 -24.15 22.01 -3.12
N GLN A 182 -23.91 21.69 -1.84
CA GLN A 182 -23.96 22.64 -0.76
C GLN A 182 -23.00 23.75 -1.18
N LEU A 183 -23.57 24.87 -1.62
CA LEU A 183 -22.82 26.04 -2.01
C LEU A 183 -22.14 26.47 -0.73
N ARG A 184 -20.85 26.15 -0.60
CA ARG A 184 -20.09 26.52 0.59
C ARG A 184 -20.13 28.05 0.65
N PRO A 185 -20.81 28.66 1.63
CA PRO A 185 -20.89 30.11 1.69
C PRO A 185 -19.47 30.64 1.82
N ARG A 186 -19.03 31.43 0.83
CA ARG A 186 -17.74 32.10 0.89
C ARG A 186 -17.89 33.23 1.88
N LYS A 187 -17.12 33.19 2.97
CA LYS A 187 -17.04 34.32 3.89
C LYS A 187 -16.52 35.55 3.13
N PRO A 188 -17.10 36.75 3.34
CA PRO A 188 -16.61 37.97 2.73
C PRO A 188 -15.17 38.23 3.17
N LEU A 189 -14.38 38.90 2.33
CA LEU A 189 -12.96 39.18 2.60
C LEU A 189 -12.78 39.89 3.95
N ALA A 190 -13.68 40.80 4.30
CA ALA A 190 -13.67 41.54 5.57
C ALA A 190 -13.59 40.63 6.81
N GLU A 191 -14.35 39.53 6.85
CA GLU A 191 -14.30 38.57 7.95
C GLU A 191 -13.02 37.73 7.96
N LEU A 192 -12.34 37.61 6.82
CA LEU A 192 -11.14 36.81 6.66
C LEU A 192 -9.86 37.59 6.97
N ILE A 193 -9.88 38.93 6.94
CA ILE A 193 -8.70 39.78 7.19
C ILE A 193 -8.03 39.40 8.52
N ASN A 194 -8.79 39.37 9.61
CA ASN A 194 -8.25 39.03 10.94
C ASN A 194 -7.59 37.65 10.96
N ARG A 195 -8.20 36.67 10.29
CA ARG A 195 -7.64 35.31 10.19
C ARG A 195 -6.38 35.27 9.32
N MET A 196 -6.35 36.05 8.24
CA MET A 196 -5.16 36.17 7.39
C MET A 196 -4.01 36.78 8.17
N GLU A 197 -4.27 37.81 8.97
CA GLU A 197 -3.28 38.42 9.87
C GLU A 197 -2.78 37.38 10.89
N THR A 198 -3.66 36.65 11.59
CA THR A 198 -3.25 35.60 12.53
C THR A 198 -2.45 34.47 11.87
N LEU A 199 -2.75 34.11 10.62
CA LEU A 199 -2.02 33.09 9.87
C LEU A 199 -0.70 33.60 9.30
N SER A 200 -0.59 34.91 9.06
CA SER A 200 0.64 35.58 8.62
C SER A 200 1.64 35.73 9.77
N GLU A 201 1.16 35.76 11.01
CA GLU A 201 2.01 35.73 12.18
C GLU A 201 2.81 34.43 12.27
N PRO A 202 4.12 34.51 12.56
CA PRO A 202 4.95 33.32 12.71
C PRO A 202 4.46 32.50 13.91
N ARG A 203 4.00 31.26 13.65
CA ARG A 203 3.52 30.30 14.68
C ARG A 203 4.37 30.18 15.94
N PHE A 204 5.68 30.43 15.81
CA PHE A 204 6.60 30.48 16.93
C PHE A 204 7.54 31.66 16.70
N PRO A 205 7.35 32.80 17.39
CA PRO A 205 8.36 33.84 17.43
C PRO A 205 9.59 33.23 18.10
N ARG A 206 10.53 32.74 17.29
CA ARG A 206 11.78 32.19 17.83
C ARG A 206 12.46 33.37 18.50
N LYS A 207 12.72 33.28 19.82
CA LYS A 207 13.51 34.27 20.58
C LYS A 207 14.84 34.67 19.91
N LYS A 208 15.34 33.84 18.98
CA LYS A 208 16.51 34.11 18.14
C LYS A 208 16.36 35.29 17.17
N PHE A 209 15.14 35.71 16.83
CA PHE A 209 14.85 36.82 15.90
C PHE A 209 14.18 38.02 16.58
N ALA A 210 13.95 37.98 17.89
CA ALA A 210 13.31 39.06 18.65
C ALA A 210 14.31 40.10 19.19
N GLY A 211 15.60 40.01 18.80
CA GLY A 211 16.61 41.02 19.13
C GLY A 211 16.88 41.91 17.92
N GLN A 212 17.47 43.09 18.15
CA GLN A 212 18.09 43.86 17.07
C GLN A 212 18.94 42.92 16.23
N GLU A 213 18.65 42.83 14.93
CA GLU A 213 19.46 42.04 14.02
C GLU A 213 20.90 42.52 14.18
N LYS A 214 21.75 41.65 14.71
CA LYS A 214 23.18 41.96 14.77
C LYS A 214 23.58 42.26 13.34
N PRO A 215 24.17 43.43 13.05
CA PRO A 215 24.59 43.76 11.70
C PRO A 215 25.41 42.57 11.21
N GLY A 216 24.93 41.94 10.13
CA GLY A 216 25.64 40.82 9.54
C GLY A 216 27.08 41.25 9.25
N PRO A 217 28.04 40.31 9.23
CA PRO A 217 29.42 40.66 8.92
C PRO A 217 29.44 41.47 7.62
N ALA A 218 29.86 42.73 7.72
CA ALA A 218 29.91 43.62 6.57
C ALA A 218 30.71 42.94 5.45
N ALA A 219 30.19 42.99 4.23
CA ALA A 219 30.90 42.43 3.08
C ALA A 219 32.30 43.06 3.03
N LYS A 220 33.34 42.23 2.91
CA LYS A 220 34.70 42.73 2.75
C LYS A 220 34.73 43.67 1.54
N PRO A 221 35.47 44.79 1.58
CA PRO A 221 35.50 45.76 0.48
C PRO A 221 35.95 45.14 -0.85
N ALA A 222 36.78 44.08 -0.81
CA ALA A 222 37.15 43.30 -1.98
C ALA A 222 35.98 42.52 -2.61
N ALA A 223 35.02 42.05 -1.80
CA ALA A 223 33.84 41.35 -2.29
C ALA A 223 32.87 42.30 -2.99
N LEU A 224 32.82 43.57 -2.59
CA LEU A 224 32.02 44.60 -3.26
C LEU A 224 32.57 44.98 -4.64
N LYS A 225 33.89 44.80 -4.87
CA LYS A 225 34.57 45.07 -6.14
C LYS A 225 34.71 43.83 -7.03
N ALA A 226 34.33 42.65 -6.54
CA ALA A 226 34.50 41.41 -7.28
C ALA A 226 33.50 41.35 -8.45
N LEU A 227 34.03 41.34 -9.68
CA LEU A 227 33.23 41.07 -10.87
C LEU A 227 32.86 39.58 -10.92
N ALA A 228 31.63 39.28 -11.33
CA ALA A 228 31.20 37.90 -11.53
C ALA A 228 32.01 37.25 -12.66
N SER A 229 32.40 35.98 -12.49
CA SER A 229 33.06 35.24 -13.57
C SER A 229 32.09 34.95 -14.72
N ASP A 230 32.61 34.77 -15.93
CA ASP A 230 31.82 34.51 -17.14
C ASP A 230 30.90 33.28 -17.02
N HIS A 231 31.26 32.32 -16.17
CA HIS A 231 30.40 31.17 -15.89
C HIS A 231 29.21 31.54 -14.99
N VAL A 232 29.42 32.43 -14.01
CA VAL A 232 28.35 32.91 -13.12
C VAL A 232 27.41 33.84 -13.89
N THR A 233 27.91 34.67 -14.80
CA THR A 233 27.05 35.48 -15.68
C THR A 233 26.19 34.59 -16.57
N LYS A 234 26.75 33.54 -17.19
CA LYS A 234 25.99 32.53 -17.96
C LYS A 234 24.94 31.78 -17.15
N LEU A 235 25.21 31.48 -15.87
CA LEU A 235 24.21 30.84 -14.99
C LEU A 235 23.13 31.80 -14.52
N ALA A 236 23.45 33.10 -14.44
CA ALA A 236 22.52 34.15 -14.07
C ALA A 236 21.60 34.56 -15.23
N GLU A 237 21.99 34.27 -16.48
CA GLU A 237 21.08 34.40 -17.62
C GLU A 237 19.80 33.61 -17.33
N PRO A 238 18.62 34.27 -17.41
CA PRO A 238 17.36 33.63 -17.11
C PRO A 238 17.18 32.48 -18.09
N LEU A 239 17.38 31.25 -17.59
CA LEU A 239 17.11 30.05 -18.37
C LEU A 239 15.65 30.15 -18.82
N GLU A 240 15.43 30.25 -20.13
CA GLU A 240 14.09 30.19 -20.69
C GLU A 240 13.47 28.88 -20.22
N ARG A 241 12.70 28.96 -19.13
CA ARG A 241 11.95 27.82 -18.64
C ARG A 241 11.00 27.52 -19.77
N ARG A 242 11.30 26.49 -20.56
CA ARG A 242 10.41 25.92 -21.57
C ARG A 242 9.01 25.98 -20.97
N ARG A 243 8.21 26.95 -21.45
CA ARG A 243 6.88 27.18 -20.90
C ARG A 243 6.21 25.82 -20.93
N ARG A 244 5.80 25.31 -19.76
CA ARG A 244 5.13 24.01 -19.67
C ARG A 244 3.80 24.00 -20.44
N ALA A 245 3.37 25.13 -20.99
CA ALA A 245 2.54 25.20 -22.16
C ALA A 245 3.39 25.00 -23.43
N LYS A 246 3.80 23.76 -23.71
CA LYS A 246 3.78 23.35 -25.12
C LYS A 246 2.33 23.58 -25.54
N GLY A 247 2.09 24.26 -26.66
CA GLY A 247 0.73 24.39 -27.21
C GLY A 247 0.06 23.01 -27.35
N VAL A 248 -1.22 22.98 -27.75
CA VAL A 248 -1.92 21.72 -28.03
C VAL A 248 -1.01 20.84 -28.86
N THR A 249 -0.49 19.77 -28.26
CA THR A 249 0.29 18.78 -28.97
C THR A 249 -0.69 18.11 -29.91
N VAL A 250 -0.68 18.56 -31.17
CA VAL A 250 -1.33 17.84 -32.26
C VAL A 250 -0.51 16.57 -32.40
N GLU A 251 -0.96 15.52 -31.73
CA GLU A 251 -0.40 14.19 -31.92
C GLU A 251 -0.67 13.83 -33.38
N ASP A 252 0.39 13.54 -34.13
CA ASP A 252 0.26 13.03 -35.50
C ASP A 252 -0.46 11.67 -35.43
N THR A 253 -1.77 11.68 -35.68
CA THR A 253 -2.62 10.48 -35.76
C THR A 253 -2.40 9.70 -37.06
N ARG A 254 -1.47 10.16 -37.92
CA ARG A 254 -1.11 9.48 -39.16
C ARG A 254 -0.39 8.19 -38.82
N LEU A 255 -1.04 7.07 -39.12
CA LEU A 255 -0.41 5.76 -39.04
C LEU A 255 0.77 5.72 -40.03
N PRO A 256 1.94 5.18 -39.62
CA PRO A 256 3.07 5.05 -40.53
C PRO A 256 2.71 4.09 -41.67
N GLU A 257 3.23 4.35 -42.87
CA GLU A 257 2.92 3.54 -44.06
C GLU A 257 3.24 2.06 -43.89
N SER A 258 4.23 1.73 -43.04
CA SER A 258 4.58 0.35 -42.71
C SER A 258 3.44 -0.41 -42.04
N VAL A 259 2.60 0.27 -41.26
CA VAL A 259 1.42 -0.33 -40.62
C VAL A 259 0.30 -0.50 -41.64
N LEU A 260 0.13 0.43 -42.56
CA LEU A 260 -0.88 0.33 -43.64
C LEU A 260 -0.54 -0.77 -44.66
N LYS A 261 0.76 -0.99 -44.91
CA LYS A 261 1.27 -2.02 -45.84
C LYS A 261 1.53 -3.37 -45.15
N ALA A 262 1.33 -3.47 -43.84
CA ALA A 262 1.59 -4.70 -43.10
C ALA A 262 0.58 -5.79 -43.48
N VAL A 263 1.06 -6.89 -44.04
CA VAL A 263 0.25 -8.08 -44.31
C VAL A 263 0.19 -8.92 -43.03
N ALA A 264 -1.02 -9.35 -42.65
CA ALA A 264 -1.21 -10.21 -41.49
C ALA A 264 -0.45 -11.54 -41.68
N SER A 265 0.14 -12.07 -40.62
CA SER A 265 0.79 -13.39 -40.68
C SER A 265 -0.24 -14.48 -40.97
N SER A 266 0.20 -15.59 -41.57
CA SER A 266 -0.66 -16.75 -41.90
C SER A 266 -1.51 -17.19 -40.72
N ARG A 267 -0.91 -17.28 -39.52
CA ARG A 267 -1.61 -17.63 -38.28
C ARG A 267 -2.71 -16.63 -37.90
N VAL A 268 -2.50 -15.33 -38.11
CA VAL A 268 -3.53 -14.32 -37.82
C VAL A 268 -4.65 -14.41 -38.84
N ALA A 269 -4.32 -14.67 -40.12
CA ALA A 269 -5.32 -14.92 -41.14
C ALA A 269 -6.18 -16.17 -40.81
N GLU A 270 -5.55 -17.27 -40.37
CA GLU A 270 -6.24 -18.48 -39.92
C GLU A 270 -7.17 -18.24 -38.71
N LEU A 271 -6.70 -17.44 -37.73
CA LEU A 271 -7.51 -17.11 -36.55
C LEU A 271 -8.65 -16.12 -36.88
N ALA A 272 -8.49 -15.29 -37.92
CA ALA A 272 -9.51 -14.38 -38.39
C ALA A 272 -10.63 -15.09 -39.16
N VAL A 273 -10.39 -16.31 -39.67
CA VAL A 273 -11.46 -17.14 -40.23
C VAL A 273 -12.43 -17.52 -39.12
N ALA A 274 -13.69 -17.11 -39.28
CA ALA A 274 -14.75 -17.42 -38.33
C ALA A 274 -14.85 -18.94 -38.14
N LYS A 275 -14.89 -19.38 -36.88
CA LYS A 275 -15.06 -20.81 -36.56
C LYS A 275 -16.46 -21.26 -37.00
N SER A 276 -16.53 -22.12 -38.00
CA SER A 276 -17.80 -22.75 -38.39
C SER A 276 -18.13 -23.90 -37.43
N TYR A 277 -19.16 -23.72 -36.59
CA TYR A 277 -19.64 -24.80 -35.74
C TYR A 277 -20.72 -25.59 -36.50
N ARG A 278 -20.37 -26.75 -37.09
CA ARG A 278 -21.32 -27.59 -37.84
C ARG A 278 -22.28 -28.41 -36.95
N ASN A 279 -22.00 -28.52 -35.64
CA ASN A 279 -22.74 -29.42 -34.74
C ASN A 279 -23.43 -28.69 -33.57
N VAL A 280 -23.73 -27.40 -33.70
CA VAL A 280 -24.56 -26.70 -32.72
C VAL A 280 -25.97 -26.66 -33.26
N ALA A 281 -26.67 -27.79 -33.13
CA ALA A 281 -28.12 -27.82 -33.30
C ALA A 281 -28.76 -27.00 -32.16
N ASN A 282 -28.84 -25.67 -32.31
CA ASN A 282 -29.94 -24.81 -31.79
C ASN A 282 -29.65 -23.30 -31.64
N GLU A 283 -28.47 -22.76 -31.91
CA GLU A 283 -28.24 -21.34 -31.51
C GLU A 283 -28.46 -20.28 -32.60
N TYR A 284 -28.61 -20.67 -33.87
CA TYR A 284 -28.95 -19.73 -34.93
C TYR A 284 -30.16 -20.26 -35.70
N ARG A 285 -31.37 -19.84 -35.28
CA ARG A 285 -32.58 -20.00 -36.12
C ARG A 285 -32.30 -19.28 -37.44
N ASP A 286 -32.54 -19.95 -38.57
CA ASP A 286 -32.30 -19.46 -39.95
C ASP A 286 -32.98 -18.11 -40.29
N LYS A 287 -33.86 -17.61 -39.42
CA LYS A 287 -34.47 -16.29 -39.53
C LYS A 287 -34.49 -15.62 -38.14
N PRO A 288 -33.38 -14.97 -37.71
CA PRO A 288 -33.27 -14.40 -36.37
C PRO A 288 -34.29 -13.29 -36.07
N PHE A 289 -34.98 -12.77 -37.08
CA PHE A 289 -35.98 -11.70 -36.98
C PHE A 289 -37.42 -12.14 -37.24
N THR A 290 -37.70 -13.45 -37.38
CA THR A 290 -39.09 -13.88 -37.53
C THR A 290 -39.77 -13.80 -36.16
N VAL A 291 -40.52 -12.71 -35.96
CA VAL A 291 -41.33 -12.48 -34.77
C VAL A 291 -42.39 -13.59 -34.68
N GLU A 292 -42.53 -14.20 -33.51
CA GLU A 292 -43.52 -15.26 -33.34
C GLU A 292 -44.94 -14.71 -33.60
N PRO A 293 -45.82 -15.46 -34.28
CA PRO A 293 -47.13 -14.96 -34.68
C PRO A 293 -48.02 -14.57 -33.49
N ASN A 294 -47.77 -15.15 -32.32
CA ASN A 294 -48.46 -14.77 -31.08
C ASN A 294 -48.00 -13.40 -30.55
N ALA A 295 -46.74 -13.03 -30.76
CA ALA A 295 -46.24 -11.71 -30.38
C ALA A 295 -46.84 -10.61 -31.28
N LEU A 296 -47.14 -10.90 -32.55
CA LEU A 296 -47.86 -9.98 -33.44
C LEU A 296 -49.34 -9.82 -33.05
N LYS A 297 -49.95 -10.85 -32.45
CA LYS A 297 -51.35 -10.83 -31.99
C LYS A 297 -51.51 -10.31 -30.56
N ALA A 298 -50.42 -10.15 -29.82
CA ALA A 298 -50.46 -9.71 -28.43
C ALA A 298 -50.89 -8.24 -28.35
N LYS A 299 -51.96 -7.97 -27.60
CA LYS A 299 -52.39 -6.61 -27.28
C LYS A 299 -51.65 -6.12 -26.04
N ALA A 300 -51.25 -4.85 -26.03
CA ALA A 300 -50.65 -4.22 -24.86
C ALA A 300 -51.65 -4.25 -23.68
N SER A 301 -51.15 -4.51 -22.47
CA SER A 301 -52.00 -4.49 -21.27
C SER A 301 -52.45 -3.07 -20.94
N ASP A 302 -53.61 -2.95 -20.27
CA ASP A 302 -54.23 -1.66 -19.96
C ASP A 302 -53.27 -0.72 -19.20
N ARG A 303 -52.45 -1.27 -18.32
CA ARG A 303 -51.42 -0.51 -17.59
C ARG A 303 -50.37 0.11 -18.52
N ILE A 304 -49.95 -0.59 -19.57
CA ILE A 304 -48.98 -0.05 -20.55
C ILE A 304 -49.66 1.07 -21.35
N LEU A 305 -50.93 0.90 -21.72
CA LEU A 305 -51.72 1.93 -22.40
C LEU A 305 -51.91 3.17 -21.52
N GLU A 306 -52.08 3.01 -20.20
CA GLU A 306 -52.14 4.12 -19.26
C GLU A 306 -50.81 4.87 -19.13
N LEU A 307 -49.69 4.14 -19.04
CA LEU A 307 -48.36 4.75 -18.95
C LEU A 307 -47.93 5.44 -20.23
N ALA A 308 -48.39 4.95 -21.38
CA ALA A 308 -48.14 5.56 -22.69
C ALA A 308 -48.90 6.89 -22.88
N LYS A 309 -49.91 7.20 -22.04
CA LYS A 309 -50.57 8.51 -22.09
C LYS A 309 -49.58 9.58 -21.64
N PRO A 310 -49.32 10.61 -22.47
CA PRO A 310 -48.36 11.65 -22.14
C PRO A 310 -48.79 12.37 -20.86
N LYS A 311 -47.86 12.48 -19.91
CA LYS A 311 -48.10 13.24 -18.67
C LYS A 311 -48.30 14.71 -19.05
N LYS A 312 -49.43 15.29 -18.66
CA LYS A 312 -49.71 16.71 -18.86
C LYS A 312 -48.61 17.52 -18.15
N ALA A 313 -47.83 18.27 -18.91
CA ALA A 313 -46.83 19.17 -18.37
C ALA A 313 -47.56 20.25 -17.54
N LYS A 314 -47.15 20.43 -16.29
CA LYS A 314 -47.64 21.53 -15.46
C LYS A 314 -47.07 22.82 -16.04
N LYS A 315 -47.96 23.71 -16.50
CA LYS A 315 -47.63 25.10 -16.86
C LYS A 315 -47.36 25.92 -15.62
#